data_AF-A0A1F7I8I8-F1
#
_entry.id   AF-A0A1F7I8I8-F1
#
_cell.length_a   1.000
_cell.length_b   1.000
_cell.length_c   1.000
_cell.angle_alpha   90.00
_cell.angle_beta   90.00
_cell.angle_gamma   90.00
#
_symmetry.space_group_name_H-M   'P 1'
#
loop_
_entity.id
_entity.type
_entity.pdbx_description
1 polymer ?
#
loop_
_entity_poly.entity_id
_entity_poly.type
_entity_poly.pdbx_seq_one_letter_code
_entity_poly.pdbx_strand_id
1 'polypeptide(L)'
;MVNQANSGKYNLDLLRGWRRDQLRLLKEFTLRPLISQTLISTASGATIGSHELGGKLTALTRAELIIKAGKDDNGSWIWQLNEEKVEKETLKEFLDKIKI
;
A
#
# COMPACT_ATOMS: atom_id res chain seq x y z
N MET A 1 -9.91 25.30 18.28
CA MET A 1 -10.06 24.42 17.11
C MET A 1 -9.60 23.03 17.54
N VAL A 2 -10.53 22.09 17.71
CA VAL A 2 -10.25 20.68 18.00
C VAL A 2 -10.38 19.99 16.63
N ASN A 3 -9.45 19.19 16.12
CA ASN A 3 -9.20 17.86 16.63
C ASN A 3 -7.87 17.27 16.16
N GLN A 4 -7.12 16.79 17.16
CA GLN A 4 -6.35 15.56 17.16
C GLN A 4 -5.42 15.37 15.97
N ALA A 5 -4.13 15.60 16.24
CA ALA A 5 -3.08 14.75 15.72
C ALA A 5 -3.41 13.27 16.04
N ASN A 6 -4.28 12.66 15.22
CA ASN A 6 -4.49 11.23 15.13
C ASN A 6 -3.26 10.65 14.42
N SER A 7 -2.13 10.67 15.13
CA SER A 7 -0.95 9.85 14.82
C SER A 7 -1.09 8.47 15.48
N GLY A 8 -2.33 7.96 15.53
CA GLY A 8 -2.56 6.57 15.88
C GLY A 8 -2.05 5.69 14.74
N LYS A 9 -1.34 4.61 15.08
CA LYS A 9 -1.03 3.57 14.11
C LYS A 9 -2.33 3.07 13.46
N TYR A 10 -2.25 2.71 12.18
CA TYR A 10 -3.40 2.26 11.38
C TYR A 10 -4.05 1.04 12.03
N ASN A 11 -5.38 1.05 12.14
CA ASN A 11 -6.12 -0.09 12.66
C ASN A 11 -6.18 -1.21 11.62
N LEU A 12 -5.33 -2.24 11.77
CA LEU A 12 -5.23 -3.36 10.84
C LEU A 12 -6.53 -4.18 10.72
N ASP A 13 -7.44 -4.15 11.69
CA ASP A 13 -8.73 -4.84 11.56
C ASP A 13 -9.59 -4.29 10.42
N LEU A 14 -9.38 -3.02 10.03
CA LEU A 14 -10.03 -2.42 8.86
C LEU A 14 -9.66 -3.14 7.55
N LEU A 15 -8.49 -3.80 7.50
CA LEU A 15 -8.04 -4.55 6.32
C LEU A 15 -8.87 -5.81 6.05
N ARG A 16 -9.66 -6.30 7.02
CA ARG A 16 -10.51 -7.48 6.82
C ARG A 16 -11.63 -7.27 5.79
N GLY A 17 -12.04 -6.03 5.57
CA GLY A 17 -13.04 -5.66 4.56
C GLY A 17 -12.47 -5.39 3.17
N TRP A 18 -11.14 -5.48 2.99
CA TRP A 18 -10.49 -5.15 1.73
C TRP A 18 -10.49 -6.32 0.76
N ARG A 19 -10.41 -5.99 -0.53
CA ARG A 19 -10.32 -7.01 -1.58
C ARG A 19 -8.94 -7.68 -1.54
N ARG A 20 -8.93 -8.97 -1.88
CA ARG A 20 -7.74 -9.84 -1.80
C ARG A 20 -6.58 -9.35 -2.66
N ASP A 21 -6.88 -8.80 -3.84
CA ASP A 21 -5.90 -8.22 -4.78
C ASP A 21 -5.23 -6.95 -4.21
N GLN A 22 -5.98 -6.09 -3.52
CA GLN A 22 -5.45 -4.91 -2.84
C GLN A 22 -4.56 -5.31 -1.65
N LEU A 23 -4.99 -6.32 -0.88
CA LEU A 23 -4.22 -6.86 0.23
C LEU A 23 -2.92 -7.53 -0.23
N ARG A 24 -2.95 -8.24 -1.36
CA ARG A 24 -1.72 -8.79 -1.98
C ARG A 24 -0.77 -7.68 -2.38
N LEU A 25 -1.27 -6.62 -3.02
CA LEU A 25 -0.42 -5.48 -3.36
C LEU A 25 0.16 -4.83 -2.09
N LEU A 26 -0.63 -4.69 -1.03
CA LEU A 26 -0.14 -4.19 0.26
C LEU A 26 0.94 -5.08 0.87
N LYS A 27 0.83 -6.41 0.74
CA LYS A 27 1.86 -7.37 1.16
C LYS A 27 3.16 -7.16 0.40
N GLU A 28 3.11 -6.84 -0.89
CA GLU A 28 4.32 -6.54 -1.66
C GLU A 28 5.08 -5.32 -1.09
N PHE A 29 4.36 -4.30 -0.62
CA PHE A 29 4.97 -3.14 0.06
C PHE A 29 5.63 -3.49 1.40
N THR A 30 5.23 -4.59 2.08
CA THR A 30 5.97 -5.04 3.27
C THR A 30 7.26 -5.76 2.91
N LEU A 31 7.30 -6.42 1.74
CA LEU A 31 8.50 -7.10 1.24
C LEU A 31 9.49 -6.13 0.59
N ARG A 32 8.98 -5.11 -0.11
CA ARG A 32 9.75 -4.12 -0.86
C ARG A 32 9.30 -2.72 -0.44
N PRO A 33 10.06 -2.03 0.41
CA PRO A 33 9.62 -0.75 0.98
C PRO A 33 9.48 0.38 -0.06
N LEU A 34 10.21 0.32 -1.17
CA LEU A 34 10.01 1.19 -2.34
C LEU A 34 9.74 0.35 -3.59
N ILE A 35 8.63 0.63 -4.27
CA ILE A 35 8.23 -0.09 -5.48
C ILE A 35 7.86 0.91 -6.57
N SER A 36 8.51 0.80 -7.74
CA SER A 36 8.11 1.55 -8.93
C SER A 36 6.76 1.04 -9.46
N GLN A 37 5.99 1.91 -10.11
CA GLN A 37 4.69 1.54 -10.68
C GLN A 37 4.78 0.36 -11.68
N THR A 38 5.91 0.22 -12.35
CA THR A 38 6.23 -0.92 -13.23
C THR A 38 6.28 -2.23 -12.46
N LEU A 39 6.92 -2.27 -11.29
CA LEU A 39 6.99 -3.46 -10.45
C LEU A 39 5.66 -3.78 -9.76
N ILE A 40 4.89 -2.75 -9.38
CA ILE A 40 3.52 -2.88 -8.85
C ILE A 40 2.62 -3.55 -9.88
N SER A 41 2.74 -3.19 -11.15
CA SER A 41 1.98 -3.80 -12.24
C SER A 41 2.24 -5.32 -12.32
N THR A 42 3.50 -5.75 -12.30
CA THR A 42 3.87 -7.16 -12.30
C THR A 42 3.32 -7.90 -11.08
N ALA A 43 3.48 -7.32 -9.89
CA ALA A 43 3.07 -8.00 -8.65
C ALA A 43 1.55 -8.04 -8.45
N SER A 44 0.82 -7.05 -8.97
CA SER A 44 -0.64 -6.99 -8.91
C SER A 44 -1.34 -7.75 -10.05
N GLY A 45 -0.59 -8.21 -11.06
CA GLY A 45 -1.12 -8.80 -12.29
C GLY A 45 -1.91 -7.83 -13.17
N ALA A 46 -1.89 -6.53 -12.86
CA ALA A 46 -2.65 -5.50 -13.58
C ALA A 46 -1.73 -4.69 -14.49
N THR A 47 -2.19 -4.34 -15.70
CA THR A 47 -1.41 -3.58 -16.67
C THR A 47 -1.04 -2.18 -16.17
N ILE A 48 0.19 -1.73 -16.46
CA ILE A 48 0.63 -0.35 -16.19
C ILE A 48 -0.36 0.63 -16.83
N GLY A 49 -0.76 1.66 -16.10
CA GLY A 49 -1.70 2.68 -16.58
C GLY A 49 -3.17 2.23 -16.66
N SER A 50 -3.50 0.97 -16.31
CA SER A 50 -4.89 0.52 -16.25
C SER A 50 -5.66 1.21 -15.12
N HIS A 51 -6.98 1.39 -15.33
CA HIS A 51 -7.91 1.88 -14.31
C HIS A 51 -7.89 0.99 -13.06
N GLU A 52 -7.69 -0.32 -13.23
CA GLU A 52 -7.61 -1.28 -12.12
C GLU A 52 -6.41 -1.00 -11.21
N LEU A 53 -5.21 -0.85 -11.80
CA LEU A 53 -3.99 -0.52 -11.06
C LEU A 53 -4.11 0.85 -10.37
N GLY A 54 -4.61 1.86 -11.10
CA GLY A 54 -4.83 3.20 -10.57
C GLY A 54 -5.82 3.22 -9.40
N GLY A 55 -6.90 2.43 -9.49
CA GLY A 55 -7.89 2.29 -8.42
C GLY A 55 -7.33 1.61 -7.17
N LYS A 56 -6.50 0.57 -7.34
CA LYS A 56 -5.80 -0.10 -6.22
C LYS A 56 -4.89 0.86 -5.47
N LEU A 57 -4.02 1.58 -6.19
CA LEU A 57 -3.10 2.56 -5.61
C LEU A 57 -3.87 3.69 -4.92
N THR A 58 -4.89 4.23 -5.58
CA THR A 58 -5.74 5.29 -5.01
C THR A 58 -6.41 4.86 -3.71
N ALA A 59 -6.93 3.63 -3.64
CA ALA A 59 -7.53 3.10 -2.42
C ALA A 59 -6.51 3.01 -1.27
N LEU A 60 -5.32 2.44 -1.53
CA LEU A 60 -4.26 2.30 -0.53
C LEU A 60 -3.74 3.66 -0.04
N THR A 61 -3.59 4.64 -0.93
CA THR A 61 -3.16 6.00 -0.56
C THR A 61 -4.22 6.75 0.22
N ARG A 62 -5.50 6.63 -0.15
CA ARG A 62 -6.61 7.26 0.61
C ARG A 62 -6.74 6.69 2.02
N ALA A 63 -6.39 5.43 2.20
CA ALA A 63 -6.32 4.80 3.52
C ALA A 63 -5.02 5.12 4.29
N GLU A 64 -4.16 5.99 3.76
CA GLU A 64 -2.85 6.34 4.32
C GLU A 64 -1.91 5.15 4.53
N LEU A 65 -2.13 4.02 3.85
CA LEU A 65 -1.30 2.81 3.98
C LEU A 65 0.01 2.94 3.18
N ILE A 66 -0.04 3.64 2.05
CA ILE A 66 1.10 3.91 1.18
C ILE A 66 1.13 5.39 0.80
N ILE A 67 2.31 5.90 0.45
CA ILE A 67 2.52 7.27 -0.02
C ILE A 67 3.33 7.29 -1.32
N LYS A 68 3.18 8.38 -2.08
CA LYS A 68 4.04 8.64 -3.25
C LYS A 68 5.42 9.09 -2.74
N ALA A 69 6.46 8.35 -3.11
CA ALA A 69 7.83 8.62 -2.70
C ALA A 69 8.60 9.52 -3.69
N GLY A 70 8.14 9.58 -4.95
CA GLY A 70 8.81 10.35 -6.01
C GLY A 70 8.71 9.67 -7.36
N LYS A 71 9.70 9.90 -8.22
CA LYS A 71 9.85 9.21 -9.51
C LYS A 71 11.22 8.53 -9.57
N ASP A 72 11.30 7.42 -10.29
CA ASP A 72 12.58 6.80 -10.62
C ASP A 72 13.28 7.51 -11.78
N ASP A 73 14.48 7.07 -12.13
CA ASP A 73 15.30 7.64 -13.22
C ASP A 73 14.61 7.54 -14.59
N ASN A 74 13.61 6.66 -14.74
CA ASN A 74 12.80 6.50 -15.94
C ASN A 74 11.51 7.37 -15.91
N GLY A 75 11.35 8.22 -14.89
CA GLY A 75 10.19 9.08 -14.72
C GLY A 75 8.92 8.36 -14.23
N SER A 76 9.01 7.08 -13.85
CA SER A 76 7.88 6.31 -13.33
C SER A 76 7.66 6.59 -11.85
N TRP A 77 6.39 6.66 -11.41
CA TRP A 77 6.07 6.93 -10.01
C TRP A 77 6.57 5.80 -9.09
N ILE A 78 7.22 6.17 -8.00
CA ILE A 78 7.60 5.29 -6.90
C ILE A 78 6.61 5.46 -5.76
N TRP A 79 6.21 4.33 -5.19
CA TRP A 79 5.33 4.25 -4.03
C TRP A 79 6.05 3.54 -2.88
N GLN A 80 5.74 3.92 -1.65
CA GLN A 80 6.31 3.32 -0.45
C GLN A 80 5.26 3.10 0.63
N LEU A 81 5.52 2.15 1.53
CA LEU A 81 4.71 1.97 2.73
C LEU A 81 4.75 3.24 3.59
N ASN A 82 3.62 3.65 4.14
CA ASN A 82 3.56 4.77 5.06
C ASN A 82 3.97 4.31 6.47
N GLU A 83 5.27 4.20 6.74
CA GLU A 83 5.78 3.66 8.00
C GLU A 83 5.43 4.52 9.23
N GLU A 84 5.08 5.80 9.03
CA GLU A 84 4.55 6.66 10.09
C GLU A 84 3.23 6.09 10.63
N LYS A 85 2.35 5.65 9.73
CA LYS A 85 1.02 5.12 10.06
C LYS A 85 1.02 3.60 10.25
N VAL A 86 1.86 2.86 9.55
CA VAL A 86 1.80 1.40 9.47
C VAL A 86 3.12 0.80 9.90
N GLU A 87 3.11 -0.10 10.87
CA GLU A 87 4.29 -0.87 11.23
C GLU A 87 4.44 -2.08 10.28
N LYS A 88 5.56 -2.14 9.57
CA LYS A 88 5.81 -3.12 8.51
C LYS A 88 5.66 -4.58 8.98
N GLU A 89 6.32 -4.95 10.08
CA GLU A 89 6.30 -6.34 10.56
C GLU A 89 4.91 -6.73 11.07
N THR A 90 4.25 -5.86 11.84
CA THR A 90 2.87 -6.07 12.32
C THR A 90 1.88 -6.22 11.15
N LEU A 91 2.02 -5.40 10.10
CA LEU A 91 1.21 -5.54 8.89
C LEU A 91 1.48 -6.88 8.18
N LYS A 92 2.74 -7.27 8.05
CA LYS A 92 3.14 -8.53 7.40
C LYS A 92 2.56 -9.74 8.15
N GLU A 93 2.73 -9.79 9.47
CA GLU A 93 2.16 -10.86 10.31
C GLU A 93 0.64 -10.93 10.20
N PHE A 94 -0.04 -9.77 10.18
CA PHE A 94 -1.48 -9.72 9.99
C PHE A 94 -1.91 -10.31 8.64
N LEU A 95 -1.25 -9.89 7.54
CA LEU A 95 -1.55 -10.36 6.19
C LEU A 95 -1.28 -11.87 6.04
N ASP A 96 -0.19 -12.37 6.63
CA ASP A 96 0.14 -13.80 6.66
C ASP A 96 -0.91 -14.60 7.43
N LYS A 97 -1.39 -14.09 8.58
CA LYS A 97 -2.44 -14.72 9.39
C LYS A 97 -3.77 -14.87 8.63
N ILE A 98 -4.13 -13.91 7.78
CA ILE A 98 -5.33 -13.98 6.93
C ILE A 98 -5.07 -14.69 5.59
N LYS A 99 -3.92 -15.37 5.46
CA LYS A 99 -3.52 -16.17 4.29
C LYS A 99 -3.49 -15.37 2.98
N ILE A 100 -3.01 -14.13 3.04
CA ILE A 100 -2.78 -13.31 1.84
C ILE A 100 -1.46 -13.66 1.17
#